data_AF-A0A6V7JZV5-F1
#
_entry.id   AF-A0A6V7JZV5-F1
#
_cell.length_a   1.000
_cell.length_b   1.000
_cell.length_c   1.000
_cell.angle_alpha   90.00
_cell.angle_beta   90.00
_cell.angle_gamma   90.00
#
_symmetry.space_group_name_H-M   'P 1'
#
loop_
_entity.id
_entity.type
_entity.pdbx_description
1 polymer ?
#
loop_
_entity_poly.entity_id
_entity_poly.type
_entity_poly.pdbx_seq_one_letter_code
_entity_poly.pdbx_strand_id
1 'polypeptide(L)'
;YSYLPYWYTLFKEHEVTGAPIIRPLWTHYPEETGTFALDDHLLVGDAILVRPVFEPSVTEVSVYFPGENQVSWYEVDTMKEYKATGAVKIPVTLHKIPVFQRSGSIVPRKMRIRRSTAGMINDPITLVVISDNNGYASGKLYIDDEASFEYRHGRFAYLNIEMTNNSVIKSTYIDKLSTYETGSWLERIDIANPPQGVKSARLSSK
;
A
#
# COMPACT_ATOMS: atom_id res chain seq x y z
N TYR A 1 0.38 -11.20 -7.30
CA TYR A 1 1.48 -11.73 -6.48
C TYR A 1 2.33 -10.66 -5.81
N SER A 2 2.76 -9.58 -6.48
CA SER A 2 3.67 -8.59 -5.85
C SER A 2 3.12 -7.94 -4.57
N TYR A 3 1.82 -7.71 -4.49
CA TYR A 3 1.15 -7.11 -3.33
C TYR A 3 0.84 -8.09 -2.18
N LEU A 4 1.24 -9.36 -2.27
CA LEU A 4 0.94 -10.33 -1.20
C LEU A 4 1.41 -9.89 0.20
N PRO A 5 2.58 -9.26 0.39
CA PRO A 5 2.95 -8.73 1.72
C PRO A 5 1.96 -7.70 2.26
N TYR A 6 1.42 -6.84 1.39
CA TYR A 6 0.39 -5.87 1.78
C TYR A 6 -0.92 -6.55 2.16
N TRP A 7 -1.42 -7.46 1.32
CA TRP A 7 -2.62 -8.25 1.63
C TRP A 7 -2.48 -9.01 2.94
N TYR A 8 -1.36 -9.71 3.15
CA TYR A 8 -1.12 -10.50 4.35
C TYR A 8 -1.05 -9.62 5.62
N THR A 9 -0.46 -8.43 5.49
CA THR A 9 -0.48 -7.41 6.56
C THR A 9 -1.90 -6.95 6.87
N LEU A 10 -2.76 -6.75 5.87
CA LEU A 10 -4.17 -6.39 6.09
C LEU A 10 -4.97 -7.54 6.74
N PHE A 11 -4.68 -8.80 6.40
CA PHE A 11 -5.27 -9.94 7.10
C PHE A 11 -4.86 -9.96 8.57
N LYS A 12 -3.60 -9.62 8.89
CA LYS A 12 -3.17 -9.47 10.29
C LYS A 12 -3.89 -8.31 10.98
N GLU A 13 -4.02 -7.16 10.32
CA GLU A 13 -4.80 -6.03 10.85
C GLU A 13 -6.24 -6.43 11.14
N HIS A 14 -6.88 -7.16 10.22
CA HIS A 14 -8.23 -7.69 10.39
C HIS A 14 -8.34 -8.63 11.60
N GLU A 15 -7.39 -9.56 11.75
CA GLU A 15 -7.37 -10.49 12.89
C GLU A 15 -7.27 -9.77 14.25
N VAL A 16 -6.52 -8.67 14.31
CA VAL A 16 -6.31 -7.90 15.56
C VAL A 16 -7.44 -6.91 15.84
N THR A 17 -7.99 -6.26 14.81
CA THR A 17 -8.88 -5.09 14.96
C THR A 17 -10.31 -5.32 14.47
N GLY A 18 -10.55 -6.36 13.67
CA GLY A 18 -11.80 -6.57 12.95
C GLY A 18 -11.98 -5.69 11.71
N ALA A 19 -11.04 -4.80 11.38
CA ALA A 19 -11.15 -3.91 10.23
C ALA A 19 -11.25 -4.71 8.92
N PRO A 20 -12.22 -4.42 8.03
CA PRO A 20 -12.37 -5.15 6.77
C PRO A 20 -11.15 -4.92 5.87
N ILE A 21 -10.80 -5.90 5.04
CA ILE A 21 -9.63 -5.80 4.15
C ILE A 21 -9.98 -5.00 2.89
N ILE A 22 -11.12 -5.32 2.29
CA ILE A 22 -11.71 -4.56 1.19
C ILE A 22 -12.78 -3.66 1.79
N ARG A 23 -12.71 -2.36 1.50
CA ARG A 23 -13.51 -1.33 2.16
C ARG A 23 -14.19 -0.45 1.11
N PRO A 24 -15.48 -0.11 1.26
CA PRO A 24 -16.08 0.95 0.45
C PRO A 24 -15.49 2.31 0.87
N LEU A 25 -15.45 3.27 -0.05
CA LEU A 25 -14.73 4.54 0.16
C LEU A 25 -15.22 5.30 1.40
N TRP A 26 -16.53 5.31 1.65
CA TRP A 26 -17.14 6.02 2.77
C TRP A 26 -16.64 5.56 4.16
N THR A 27 -16.03 4.38 4.28
CA THR A 27 -15.43 3.93 5.56
C THR A 27 -14.19 4.75 5.94
N HIS A 28 -13.48 5.27 4.94
CA HIS A 28 -12.32 6.13 5.11
C HIS A 28 -12.66 7.61 4.93
N TYR A 29 -13.72 7.90 4.18
CA TYR A 29 -14.15 9.26 3.84
C TYR A 29 -15.62 9.48 4.24
N PRO A 30 -15.97 9.37 5.53
CA PRO A 30 -17.36 9.39 5.98
C PRO A 30 -18.04 10.76 5.84
N GLU A 31 -17.26 11.83 5.71
CA GLU A 31 -17.78 13.19 5.52
C GLU A 31 -18.08 13.48 4.04
N GLU A 32 -17.50 12.70 3.12
CA GLU A 32 -17.70 12.85 1.68
C GLU A 32 -18.93 12.06 1.23
N THR A 33 -20.10 12.69 1.33
CA THR A 33 -21.39 12.08 0.95
C THR A 33 -21.43 11.55 -0.49
N GLY A 34 -20.62 12.11 -1.40
CA GLY A 34 -20.46 11.62 -2.77
C GLY A 34 -19.91 10.19 -2.86
N THR A 35 -19.25 9.69 -1.81
CA THR A 35 -18.71 8.33 -1.76
C THR A 35 -19.72 7.27 -1.37
N PHE A 36 -20.90 7.66 -0.85
CA PHE A 36 -21.84 6.71 -0.23
C PHE A 36 -22.55 5.85 -1.28
N ALA A 37 -22.77 6.41 -2.47
CA ALA A 37 -23.42 5.73 -3.58
C ALA A 37 -22.44 5.05 -4.55
N LEU A 38 -21.13 5.16 -4.31
CA LEU A 38 -20.12 4.53 -5.16
C LEU A 38 -20.06 3.03 -4.87
N ASP A 39 -20.41 2.22 -5.87
CA ASP A 39 -20.37 0.77 -5.85
C ASP A 39 -19.37 0.17 -6.85
N ASP A 40 -18.73 1.01 -7.67
CA ASP A 40 -17.72 0.65 -8.67
C ASP A 40 -16.27 0.95 -8.23
N HIS A 41 -16.10 1.45 -7.01
CA HIS A 41 -14.80 1.72 -6.38
C HIS A 41 -14.62 0.89 -5.10
N LEU A 42 -13.39 0.46 -4.85
CA LEU A 42 -13.02 -0.17 -3.59
C LEU A 42 -11.67 0.32 -3.11
N LEU A 43 -11.51 0.33 -1.78
CA LEU A 43 -10.22 0.43 -1.12
C LEU A 43 -9.76 -0.97 -0.72
N VAL A 44 -8.47 -1.26 -0.95
CA VAL A 44 -7.77 -2.38 -0.31
C VAL A 44 -6.94 -1.78 0.81
N GLY A 45 -7.33 -2.07 2.05
CA GLY A 45 -6.83 -1.37 3.23
C GLY A 45 -7.16 0.11 3.16
N ASP A 46 -6.20 0.94 3.56
CA ASP A 46 -6.29 2.40 3.53
C ASP A 46 -5.46 3.04 2.40
N ALA A 47 -4.64 2.26 1.68
CA ALA A 47 -3.60 2.80 0.80
C ALA A 47 -3.87 2.60 -0.68
N ILE A 48 -4.70 1.63 -1.07
CA ILE A 48 -4.90 1.28 -2.48
C ILE A 48 -6.36 1.51 -2.89
N LEU A 49 -6.58 2.39 -3.86
CA LEU A 49 -7.86 2.61 -4.52
C LEU A 49 -7.91 1.84 -5.84
N VAL A 50 -9.02 1.15 -6.10
CA VAL A 50 -9.23 0.39 -7.33
C VAL A 50 -10.57 0.78 -7.94
N ARG A 51 -10.58 1.04 -9.26
CA ARG A 51 -11.79 1.19 -10.07
C ARG A 51 -11.73 0.17 -11.22
N PRO A 52 -12.28 -1.05 -11.07
CA PRO A 52 -12.29 -2.04 -12.13
C PRO A 52 -13.14 -1.59 -13.34
N VAL A 53 -12.85 -2.13 -14.52
CA VAL A 53 -13.64 -1.86 -15.73
C VAL A 53 -14.70 -2.94 -15.87
N PHE A 54 -15.99 -2.56 -15.78
CA PHE A 54 -17.12 -3.49 -15.86
C PHE A 54 -17.83 -3.42 -17.22
N GLU A 55 -17.62 -2.32 -17.93
CA GLU A 55 -18.32 -1.99 -19.17
C GLU A 55 -17.55 -2.52 -20.39
N PRO A 56 -18.22 -3.19 -21.35
CA PRO A 56 -17.56 -3.70 -22.53
C PRO A 56 -17.06 -2.57 -23.43
N SER A 57 -15.87 -2.74 -24.00
CA SER A 57 -15.31 -1.90 -25.07
C SER A 57 -15.13 -0.41 -24.75
N VAL A 58 -15.12 -0.02 -23.48
CA VAL A 58 -14.82 1.37 -23.08
C VAL A 58 -13.33 1.67 -23.18
N THR A 59 -12.99 2.89 -23.59
CA THR A 59 -11.60 3.40 -23.68
C THR A 59 -11.23 4.36 -22.56
N GLU A 60 -12.21 4.75 -21.76
CA GLU A 60 -12.04 5.59 -20.57
C GLU A 60 -13.08 5.24 -19.53
N VAL A 61 -12.73 5.47 -18.26
CA VAL A 61 -13.63 5.27 -17.13
C VAL A 61 -13.57 6.46 -16.19
N SER A 62 -14.67 6.74 -15.50
CA SER A 62 -14.71 7.80 -14.50
C SER A 62 -14.20 7.25 -13.17
N VAL A 63 -13.13 7.85 -12.64
CA VAL A 63 -12.56 7.49 -11.34
C VAL A 63 -12.79 8.63 -10.36
N TYR A 64 -13.49 8.36 -9.27
CA TYR A 64 -13.66 9.31 -8.18
C TYR A 64 -12.45 9.22 -7.24
N PHE A 65 -11.75 10.34 -7.05
CA PHE A 65 -10.65 10.46 -6.11
C PHE A 65 -11.12 11.12 -4.81
N PRO A 66 -11.20 10.37 -3.68
CA PRO A 66 -11.60 10.93 -2.40
C PRO A 66 -10.44 11.63 -1.69
N GLY A 67 -10.77 12.45 -0.69
CA GLY A 67 -9.85 13.16 0.20
C GLY A 67 -9.76 14.67 -0.05
N GLU A 68 -10.78 15.28 -0.67
CA GLU A 68 -10.99 16.74 -0.83
C GLU A 68 -9.72 17.63 -0.92
N ASN A 69 -8.84 17.41 -1.89
CA ASN A 69 -7.54 18.12 -2.08
C ASN A 69 -6.49 17.93 -0.96
N GLN A 70 -6.80 17.24 0.12
CA GLN A 70 -5.86 16.90 1.19
C GLN A 70 -5.03 15.67 0.84
N VAL A 71 -5.57 14.81 -0.03
CA VAL A 71 -4.97 13.56 -0.47
C VAL A 71 -4.67 13.62 -1.96
N SER A 72 -3.52 13.07 -2.35
CA SER A 72 -3.16 12.85 -3.75
C SER A 72 -3.12 11.36 -4.03
N TRP A 73 -3.54 10.96 -5.22
CA TRP A 73 -3.57 9.55 -5.64
C TRP A 73 -2.60 9.33 -6.79
N TYR A 74 -1.84 8.23 -6.73
CA TYR A 74 -0.77 7.96 -7.68
C TYR A 74 -1.07 6.68 -8.44
N GLU A 75 -1.16 6.77 -9.77
CA GLU A 75 -1.37 5.59 -10.61
C GLU A 75 -0.20 4.62 -10.45
N VAL A 76 -0.47 3.37 -10.07
CA VAL A 76 0.58 2.43 -9.66
C VAL A 76 1.50 1.97 -10.80
N ASP A 77 1.07 2.14 -12.05
CA ASP A 77 1.85 1.74 -13.23
C ASP A 77 2.81 2.84 -13.69
N THR A 78 2.42 4.11 -13.55
CA THR A 78 3.14 5.26 -14.11
C THR A 78 3.69 6.22 -13.06
N MET A 79 3.25 6.07 -11.80
CA MET A 79 3.45 7.03 -10.71
C MET A 79 2.93 8.43 -11.02
N LYS A 80 2.02 8.57 -11.99
CA LYS A 80 1.36 9.85 -12.28
C LYS A 80 0.49 10.26 -11.10
N GLU A 81 0.70 11.49 -10.62
CA GLU A 81 -0.09 12.09 -9.54
C GLU A 81 -1.44 12.61 -10.06
N TYR A 82 -2.48 12.38 -9.25
CA TYR A 82 -3.83 12.89 -9.40
C TYR A 82 -4.20 13.68 -8.13
N LYS A 83 -4.18 15.01 -8.28
CA LYS A 83 -4.65 15.99 -7.28
C LYS A 83 -5.99 16.56 -7.76
N ALA A 84 -7.00 15.73 -7.77
CA ALA A 84 -8.33 16.12 -8.22
C ALA A 84 -9.35 15.82 -7.13
N THR A 85 -10.35 16.69 -7.00
CA THR A 85 -11.56 16.40 -6.26
C THR A 85 -12.61 15.85 -7.19
N GLY A 86 -13.20 14.73 -6.78
CA GLY A 86 -14.28 14.10 -7.52
C GLY A 86 -13.80 13.27 -8.70
N ALA A 87 -14.62 13.24 -9.75
CA ALA A 87 -14.51 12.28 -10.83
C ALA A 87 -13.59 12.76 -11.97
N VAL A 88 -12.62 11.93 -12.35
CA VAL A 88 -11.65 12.18 -13.42
C VAL A 88 -11.76 11.07 -14.47
N LYS A 89 -11.72 11.44 -15.75
CA LYS A 89 -11.67 10.46 -16.84
C LYS A 89 -10.27 9.85 -16.96
N ILE A 90 -10.18 8.54 -16.75
CA ILE A 90 -8.93 7.77 -16.82
C ILE A 90 -8.97 6.89 -18.07
N PRO A 91 -8.01 7.05 -19.01
CA PRO A 91 -7.90 6.16 -20.16
C PRO A 91 -7.60 4.72 -19.74
N VAL A 92 -8.31 3.77 -20.33
CA VAL A 92 -8.16 2.34 -20.11
C VAL A 92 -7.99 1.59 -21.43
N THR A 93 -7.34 0.44 -21.34
CA THR A 93 -7.22 -0.55 -22.40
C THR A 93 -7.72 -1.89 -21.87
N LEU A 94 -7.83 -2.91 -22.74
CA LEU A 94 -8.25 -4.25 -22.33
C LEU A 94 -7.42 -4.84 -21.17
N HIS A 95 -6.16 -4.44 -21.02
CA HIS A 95 -5.25 -4.97 -20.00
C HIS A 95 -5.07 -4.05 -18.80
N LYS A 96 -5.71 -2.87 -18.78
CA LYS A 96 -5.51 -1.88 -17.73
C LYS A 96 -6.62 -1.94 -16.71
N ILE A 97 -6.24 -2.14 -15.45
CA ILE A 97 -7.11 -1.96 -14.29
C ILE A 97 -6.64 -0.68 -13.59
N PRO A 98 -7.47 0.37 -13.51
CA PRO A 98 -7.15 1.56 -12.73
C PRO A 98 -6.90 1.22 -11.25
N VAL A 99 -5.66 1.39 -10.81
CA VAL A 99 -5.22 1.18 -9.44
C VAL A 99 -4.34 2.36 -9.03
N PHE A 100 -4.60 2.90 -7.85
CA PHE A 100 -3.95 4.08 -7.33
C PHE A 100 -3.47 3.87 -5.90
N GLN A 101 -2.29 4.38 -5.58
CA GLN A 101 -1.77 4.41 -4.22
C GLN A 101 -1.95 5.80 -3.61
N ARG A 102 -2.42 5.84 -2.37
CA ARG A 102 -2.68 7.06 -1.60
C ARG A 102 -1.38 7.75 -1.20
N SER A 103 -1.32 9.08 -1.28
CA SER A 103 -0.25 9.86 -0.65
C SER A 103 -0.26 9.68 0.87
N GLY A 104 0.91 9.68 1.50
CA GLY A 104 1.06 9.38 2.92
C GLY A 104 1.15 7.89 3.24
N SER A 105 1.32 7.02 2.23
CA SER A 105 1.34 5.56 2.42
C SER A 105 2.66 4.91 2.03
N ILE A 106 2.98 3.81 2.71
CA ILE A 106 4.08 2.90 2.40
C ILE A 106 3.51 1.50 2.16
N VAL A 107 3.67 0.98 0.95
CA VAL A 107 3.13 -0.33 0.55
C VAL A 107 4.27 -1.33 0.33
N PRO A 108 4.36 -2.42 1.13
CA PRO A 108 5.36 -3.46 0.92
C PRO A 108 4.97 -4.38 -0.23
N ARG A 109 5.95 -4.72 -1.08
CA ARG A 109 5.80 -5.62 -2.23
C ARG A 109 6.94 -6.63 -2.31
N LYS A 110 6.66 -7.82 -2.86
CA LYS A 110 7.68 -8.78 -3.31
C LYS A 110 7.76 -8.72 -4.83
N MET A 111 8.78 -8.06 -5.38
CA MET A 111 8.85 -7.77 -6.82
C MET A 111 9.33 -8.96 -7.67
N ARG A 112 9.91 -9.98 -7.04
CA ARG A 112 10.33 -11.23 -7.69
C ARG A 112 9.15 -12.19 -7.81
N ILE A 113 8.34 -12.03 -8.86
CA ILE A 113 7.17 -12.89 -9.07
C ILE A 113 7.61 -14.31 -9.43
N ARG A 114 7.05 -15.29 -8.72
CA ARG A 114 7.29 -16.73 -8.97
C ARG A 114 5.98 -17.45 -9.26
N ARG A 115 6.08 -18.77 -9.48
CA ARG A 115 4.94 -19.63 -9.79
C ARG A 115 3.95 -19.83 -8.63
N SER A 116 4.39 -19.62 -7.39
CA SER A 116 3.58 -19.80 -6.17
C SER A 116 4.15 -19.01 -5.00
N THR A 117 3.34 -18.84 -3.94
CA THR A 117 3.73 -18.16 -2.69
C THR A 117 4.87 -18.86 -1.96
N ALA A 118 4.88 -20.20 -1.98
CA ALA A 118 5.95 -21.01 -1.38
C ALA A 118 7.34 -20.65 -1.95
N GLY A 119 7.42 -20.32 -3.25
CA GLY A 119 8.67 -19.87 -3.84
C GLY A 119 9.06 -18.45 -3.40
N MET A 120 8.09 -17.63 -2.98
CA MET A 120 8.27 -16.22 -2.64
C MET A 120 8.48 -15.97 -1.14
N ILE A 121 8.37 -16.99 -0.28
CA ILE A 121 8.39 -16.82 1.18
C ILE A 121 9.62 -16.06 1.68
N ASN A 122 10.80 -16.36 1.12
CA ASN A 122 12.08 -15.69 1.45
C ASN A 122 12.51 -14.64 0.41
N ASP A 123 11.64 -14.27 -0.53
CA ASP A 123 11.99 -13.20 -1.48
C ASP A 123 12.10 -11.85 -0.76
N PRO A 124 12.97 -10.96 -1.24
CA PRO A 124 13.14 -9.65 -0.65
C PRO A 124 11.92 -8.74 -0.82
N ILE A 125 11.84 -7.78 0.08
CA ILE A 125 10.81 -6.75 0.13
C ILE A 125 11.29 -5.49 -0.58
N THR A 126 10.40 -4.91 -1.38
CA THR A 126 10.47 -3.54 -1.89
C THR A 126 9.40 -2.70 -1.17
N LEU A 127 9.77 -1.53 -0.66
CA LEU A 127 8.82 -0.57 -0.10
C LEU A 127 8.50 0.49 -1.16
N VAL A 128 7.22 0.67 -1.49
CA VAL A 128 6.76 1.77 -2.36
C VAL A 128 6.21 2.88 -1.48
N VAL A 129 6.92 4.00 -1.44
CA VAL A 129 6.69 5.12 -0.53
C VAL A 129 6.16 6.31 -1.31
N ILE A 130 5.01 6.84 -0.88
CA ILE A 130 4.43 8.08 -1.42
C ILE A 130 4.17 9.00 -0.24
N SER A 131 4.91 10.10 -0.13
CA SER A 131 4.69 11.12 0.89
C SER A 131 3.40 11.88 0.68
N ASP A 132 2.81 12.35 1.77
CA ASP A 132 1.84 13.43 1.74
C ASP A 132 2.51 14.80 1.56
N ASN A 133 1.71 15.87 1.58
CA ASN A 133 2.19 17.25 1.43
C ASN A 133 3.09 17.73 2.59
N ASN A 134 3.06 17.03 3.75
CA ASN A 134 3.89 17.32 4.92
C ASN A 134 5.19 16.52 4.92
N GLY A 135 5.40 15.70 3.89
CA GLY A 135 6.54 14.82 3.76
C GLY A 135 6.52 13.62 4.70
N TYR A 136 5.32 13.21 5.13
CA TYR A 136 5.07 12.03 5.94
C TYR A 136 4.54 10.89 5.08
N ALA A 137 4.89 9.66 5.43
CA ALA A 137 4.22 8.46 4.94
C ALA A 137 4.27 7.36 5.99
N SER A 138 3.26 6.51 6.07
CA SER A 138 3.29 5.35 6.96
C SER A 138 2.76 4.08 6.30
N GLY A 139 3.21 2.95 6.83
CA GLY A 139 2.75 1.65 6.42
C GLY A 139 3.18 0.59 7.43
N LYS A 140 2.62 -0.60 7.29
CA LYS A 140 2.95 -1.73 8.14
C LYS A 140 3.43 -2.90 7.30
N LEU A 141 4.19 -3.79 7.94
CA LEU A 141 4.62 -5.05 7.34
C LEU A 141 4.56 -6.15 8.39
N TYR A 142 3.75 -7.16 8.13
CA TYR A 142 3.66 -8.38 8.91
C TYR A 142 4.35 -9.54 8.19
N ILE A 143 5.14 -10.32 8.93
CA ILE A 143 5.83 -11.51 8.44
C ILE A 143 5.78 -12.58 9.54
N ASP A 144 5.38 -13.80 9.19
CA ASP A 144 5.51 -15.01 10.00
C ASP A 144 5.92 -16.19 9.09
N ASP A 145 5.65 -17.43 9.50
CA ASP A 145 5.98 -18.63 8.70
C ASP A 145 4.95 -18.98 7.61
N GLU A 146 3.89 -18.18 7.46
CA GLU A 146 2.78 -18.34 6.52
C GLU A 146 2.06 -19.71 6.59
N ALA A 147 2.29 -20.52 7.63
CA ALA A 147 1.86 -21.92 7.66
C ALA A 147 1.30 -22.41 9.00
N SER A 148 1.78 -21.88 10.13
CA SER A 148 1.47 -22.41 11.46
C SER A 148 0.70 -21.42 12.34
N PHE A 149 0.39 -21.83 13.56
CA PHE A 149 -0.21 -20.96 14.59
C PHE A 149 0.83 -20.36 15.54
N GLU A 150 2.13 -20.52 15.26
CA GLU A 150 3.20 -20.05 16.12
C GLU A 150 3.22 -18.52 16.28
N TYR A 151 2.60 -17.80 15.36
CA TYR A 151 2.37 -16.36 15.49
C TYR A 151 1.59 -16.00 16.76
N ARG A 152 0.73 -16.90 17.28
CA ARG A 152 0.01 -16.72 18.55
C ARG A 152 0.93 -16.79 19.76
N HIS A 153 2.10 -17.40 19.61
CA HIS A 153 3.15 -17.50 20.62
C HIS A 153 4.27 -16.47 20.39
N GLY A 154 4.01 -15.41 19.62
CA GLY A 154 4.98 -14.33 19.39
C GLY A 154 6.00 -14.61 18.27
N ARG A 155 5.84 -15.69 17.49
CA ARG A 155 6.75 -16.00 16.37
C ARG A 155 6.32 -15.28 15.09
N PHE A 156 6.50 -13.97 15.08
CA PHE A 156 6.28 -13.12 13.91
C PHE A 156 7.14 -11.84 14.01
N ALA A 157 7.23 -11.09 12.92
CA ALA A 157 7.72 -9.73 12.89
C ALA A 157 6.59 -8.82 12.42
N TYR A 158 6.23 -7.82 13.22
CA TYR A 158 5.24 -6.82 12.84
C TYR A 158 5.82 -5.43 12.97
N LEU A 159 6.04 -4.79 11.83
CA LEU A 159 6.77 -3.52 11.73
C LEU A 159 5.82 -2.38 11.41
N ASN A 160 5.98 -1.27 12.11
CA ASN A 160 5.53 0.04 11.68
C ASN A 160 6.68 0.70 10.92
N ILE A 161 6.39 1.23 9.74
CA ILE A 161 7.37 1.89 8.88
C ILE A 161 6.87 3.31 8.63
N GLU A 162 7.71 4.29 8.90
CA GLU A 162 7.37 5.70 8.76
C GLU A 162 8.45 6.45 8.01
N MET A 163 8.03 7.32 7.10
CA MET A 163 8.86 8.37 6.53
C MET A 163 8.52 9.71 7.17
N THR A 164 9.54 10.50 7.51
CA THR A 164 9.40 11.86 8.01
C THR A 164 10.29 12.82 7.23
N ASN A 165 9.85 14.07 7.08
CA ASN A 165 10.58 15.15 6.41
C ASN A 165 11.10 14.78 5.01
N ASN A 166 10.39 13.90 4.29
CA ASN A 166 10.80 13.38 2.98
C ASN A 166 12.21 12.77 2.89
N SER A 167 12.80 12.38 4.01
CA SER A 167 14.24 12.04 4.04
C SER A 167 14.61 10.92 4.98
N VAL A 168 13.85 10.71 6.06
CA VAL A 168 14.16 9.69 7.07
C VAL A 168 13.08 8.63 7.06
N ILE A 169 13.46 7.40 6.71
CA ILE A 169 12.60 6.21 6.83
C ILE A 169 13.09 5.39 8.02
N LYS A 170 12.16 5.06 8.91
CA LYS A 170 12.42 4.27 10.12
C LYS A 170 11.42 3.13 10.22
N SER A 171 11.91 1.95 10.60
CA SER A 171 11.07 0.85 11.02
C SER A 171 11.16 0.65 12.54
N THR A 172 10.04 0.27 13.16
CA THR A 172 9.95 -0.12 14.57
C THR A 172 9.06 -1.35 14.71
N TYR A 173 9.40 -2.24 15.65
CA TYR A 173 8.51 -3.34 16.01
C TYR A 173 7.27 -2.80 16.73
N ILE A 174 6.09 -3.17 16.23
CA ILE A 174 4.80 -2.90 16.86
C ILE A 174 4.68 -3.74 18.14
N ASP A 175 4.99 -5.04 18.03
CA ASP A 175 5.13 -5.93 19.18
C ASP A 175 6.62 -6.19 19.47
N LYS A 176 7.13 -5.58 20.55
CA LYS A 176 8.54 -5.68 20.95
C LYS A 176 8.92 -7.03 21.56
N LEU A 177 7.93 -7.84 21.93
CA LEU A 177 8.14 -9.18 22.49
C LEU A 177 8.14 -10.25 21.40
N SER A 178 7.61 -9.92 20.22
CA SER A 178 7.64 -10.81 19.07
C SER A 178 9.07 -11.01 18.56
N THR A 179 9.38 -12.24 18.15
CA THR A 179 10.68 -12.60 17.58
C THR A 179 10.47 -13.50 16.38
N TYR A 180 11.03 -13.12 15.25
CA TYR A 180 10.98 -13.95 14.04
C TYR A 180 12.20 -13.69 13.18
N GLU A 181 12.91 -14.77 12.85
CA GLU A 181 14.00 -14.75 11.90
C GLU A 181 13.42 -15.03 10.51
N THR A 182 13.49 -14.05 9.62
CA THR A 182 13.00 -14.17 8.25
C THR A 182 14.17 -14.23 7.27
N GLY A 183 14.04 -15.05 6.23
CA GLY A 183 14.95 -15.05 5.10
C GLY A 183 14.75 -13.84 4.16
N SER A 184 13.66 -13.08 4.31
CA SER A 184 13.41 -11.87 3.54
C SER A 184 14.25 -10.69 4.06
N TRP A 185 14.80 -9.90 3.16
CA TRP A 185 15.48 -8.63 3.48
C TRP A 185 14.86 -7.48 2.67
N LEU A 186 15.13 -6.24 3.09
CA LEU A 186 14.77 -5.05 2.33
C LEU A 186 15.78 -4.86 1.18
N GLU A 187 15.38 -5.09 -0.07
CA GLU A 187 16.28 -4.88 -1.23
C GLU A 187 16.19 -3.48 -1.82
N ARG A 188 15.02 -2.84 -1.73
CA ARG A 188 14.76 -1.59 -2.44
C ARG A 188 13.69 -0.73 -1.76
N ILE A 189 13.83 0.57 -1.88
CA ILE A 189 12.80 1.56 -1.52
C ILE A 189 12.56 2.44 -2.74
N ASP A 190 11.34 2.39 -3.26
CA ASP A 190 10.89 3.18 -4.40
C ASP A 190 10.09 4.37 -3.85
N ILE A 191 10.66 5.58 -3.90
CA ILE A 191 10.00 6.81 -3.43
C ILE A 191 9.40 7.54 -4.64
N ALA A 192 8.08 7.73 -4.66
CA ALA A 192 7.43 8.52 -5.69
C ALA A 192 7.75 10.02 -5.49
N ASN A 193 7.99 10.74 -6.58
CA ASN A 193 8.35 12.16 -6.58
C ASN A 193 9.42 12.51 -5.51
N PRO A 194 10.61 11.86 -5.55
CA PRO A 194 11.63 12.08 -4.53
C PRO A 194 12.06 13.56 -4.50
N PRO A 195 12.47 14.10 -3.34
CA PRO A 195 12.95 15.47 -3.24
C PRO A 195 14.04 15.75 -4.27
N GLN A 196 13.95 16.90 -4.94
CA GLN A 196 14.96 17.29 -5.91
C GLN A 196 16.34 17.40 -5.23
N GLY A 197 17.36 16.80 -5.86
CA GLY A 197 18.74 16.91 -5.39
C GLY A 197 19.21 15.80 -4.44
N VAL A 198 18.39 14.78 -4.15
CA VAL A 198 18.87 13.57 -3.44
C VAL A 198 19.90 12.83 -4.31
N LYS A 199 21.14 12.72 -3.82
CA LYS A 199 22.26 12.05 -4.52
C LYS A 199 22.75 10.77 -3.84
N SER A 200 22.37 10.56 -2.59
CA SER A 200 22.83 9.44 -1.78
C SER A 200 21.85 9.17 -0.64
N ALA A 201 21.82 7.94 -0.15
CA ALA A 201 21.09 7.54 1.05
C ALA A 201 22.06 6.86 2.03
N ARG A 202 21.83 7.00 3.33
CA ARG A 202 22.59 6.32 4.38
C ARG A 202 21.71 5.29 5.06
N LEU A 203 22.14 4.04 5.06
CA LEU A 203 21.50 2.96 5.80
C LEU A 203 22.19 2.78 7.15
N SER A 204 21.39 2.62 8.21
CA SER A 204 21.85 2.20 9.53
C SER A 204 20.94 1.10 10.04
N SER A 205 21.49 -0.09 10.27
CA SER A 205 20.83 -1.14 11.05
C SER A 205 21.40 -1.11 12.46
N LYS A 206 20.54 -1.32 13.47
CA LYS A 206 21.00 -1.74 14.79
C LYS A 206 21.14 -3.25 14.82
#